data_AF-A0A7W1KII9-F1
#
_entry.id   AF-A0A7W1KII9-F1
#
_cell.length_a   1.000
_cell.length_b   1.000
_cell.length_c   1.000
_cell.angle_alpha   90.00
_cell.angle_beta   90.00
_cell.angle_gamma   90.00
#
_symmetry.space_group_name_H-M   'P 1'
#
loop_
_entity.id
_entity.type
_entity.pdbx_description
1 polymer ?
#
loop_
_entity_poly.entity_id
_entity_poly.type
_entity_poly.pdbx_seq_one_letter_code
_entity_poly.pdbx_strand_id
1 'polypeptide(L)'
;MTSVRINQSGIAKIYVLLAIIAATIGLFIFGTLKNSDRGVGTGKEYKPPDGPAIMNDSEDLYRFIGNDAQFTFIRADVAAFARLSFDPYKSGEIVAVIFNVKNTASIDSDKITFGGKYSESKDDIEVTITKLPNNRLKTSITNKKTGLTIDSQLPSNSKRNQFIGMLPLKQTGYSVSYLATKDAFYVTLAGSDINRELNEAKAVIINGLGIQNLSEEGVSFVTWGANGNPISVPNPDLVAN
;
A
#
# COMPACT_ATOMS: atom_id res chain seq x y z
N MET A 1 -39.87 -35.37 -56.23
CA MET A 1 -39.50 -34.01 -55.78
C MET A 1 -39.99 -33.85 -54.35
N THR A 2 -39.10 -33.93 -53.37
CA THR A 2 -39.42 -33.82 -51.94
C THR A 2 -38.96 -32.45 -51.47
N SER A 3 -39.89 -31.55 -51.15
CA SER A 3 -39.56 -30.23 -50.61
C SER A 3 -39.27 -30.36 -49.11
N VAL A 4 -38.03 -30.03 -48.73
CA VAL A 4 -37.63 -29.93 -47.33
C VAL A 4 -38.25 -28.67 -46.75
N ARG A 5 -39.30 -28.83 -45.93
CA ARG A 5 -39.87 -27.73 -45.15
C ARG A 5 -38.92 -27.44 -43.98
N ILE A 6 -38.12 -26.38 -44.11
CA ILE A 6 -37.30 -25.86 -43.02
C ILE A 6 -38.24 -25.32 -41.94
N ASN A 7 -38.12 -25.86 -40.74
CA ASN A 7 -38.96 -25.53 -39.59
C ASN A 7 -38.67 -24.09 -39.13
N GLN A 8 -39.46 -23.13 -39.64
CA GLN A 8 -39.29 -21.69 -39.40
C GLN A 8 -39.34 -21.31 -37.91
N SER A 9 -39.89 -22.17 -37.05
CA SER A 9 -39.92 -21.96 -35.59
C SER A 9 -38.53 -22.04 -34.93
N GLY A 10 -37.56 -22.78 -35.50
CA GLY A 10 -36.23 -22.91 -34.92
C GLY A 10 -35.36 -21.67 -35.19
N ILE A 11 -35.49 -21.12 -36.39
CA ILE A 11 -34.73 -19.96 -36.85
C ILE A 11 -35.17 -18.70 -36.08
N ALA A 12 -36.48 -18.52 -35.88
CA ALA A 12 -37.01 -17.38 -35.12
C ALA A 12 -36.50 -17.32 -33.67
N LYS A 13 -36.33 -18.48 -33.01
CA LYS A 13 -35.82 -18.55 -31.63
C LYS A 13 -34.36 -18.12 -31.52
N ILE A 14 -33.54 -18.43 -32.53
CA ILE A 14 -32.12 -18.04 -32.57
C ILE A 14 -31.99 -16.52 -32.70
N TYR A 15 -32.81 -15.87 -33.55
CA TYR A 15 -32.78 -14.42 -33.69
C TYR A 15 -33.26 -13.68 -32.43
N VAL A 16 -34.27 -14.21 -31.73
CA VAL A 16 -34.72 -13.65 -30.45
C VAL A 16 -33.62 -13.74 -29.39
N LEU A 17 -32.89 -14.87 -29.32
CA LEU A 17 -31.78 -15.04 -28.38
C LEU A 17 -30.63 -14.06 -28.67
N LEU A 18 -30.27 -13.88 -29.94
CA LEU A 18 -29.22 -12.93 -30.35
C LEU A 18 -29.62 -11.48 -30.06
N ALA A 19 -30.89 -11.11 -30.23
CA ALA A 19 -31.38 -9.78 -29.91
C ALA A 19 -31.32 -9.47 -28.41
N ILE A 20 -31.60 -10.46 -27.54
CA ILE A 20 -31.52 -10.31 -26.09
C ILE A 20 -30.06 -10.12 -25.64
N ILE A 21 -29.12 -10.88 -26.20
CA ILE A 21 -27.69 -10.77 -25.89
C ILE A 21 -27.15 -9.40 -26.34
N ALA A 22 -27.52 -8.94 -27.53
CA ALA A 22 -27.13 -7.62 -28.02
C ALA A 22 -27.70 -6.49 -27.13
N ALA A 23 -28.95 -6.62 -26.67
CA ALA A 23 -29.58 -5.64 -25.77
C ALA A 23 -28.93 -5.62 -24.38
N THR A 24 -28.52 -6.77 -23.84
CA THR A 24 -27.84 -6.85 -22.53
C THR A 24 -26.42 -6.28 -22.60
N ILE A 25 -25.67 -6.54 -23.67
CA ILE A 25 -24.36 -5.92 -23.90
C ILE A 25 -24.51 -4.41 -24.09
N GLY A 26 -25.52 -3.96 -24.84
CA GLY A 26 -25.84 -2.54 -25.02
C GLY A 26 -26.16 -1.84 -23.70
N LEU A 27 -26.99 -2.45 -22.84
CA LEU A 27 -27.33 -1.91 -21.52
C LEU A 27 -26.13 -1.92 -20.55
N PHE A 28 -25.22 -2.89 -20.66
CA PHE A 28 -23.99 -2.93 -19.86
C PHE A 28 -23.02 -1.82 -20.26
N ILE A 29 -22.83 -1.58 -21.57
CA ILE A 29 -21.98 -0.50 -22.10
C ILE A 29 -22.58 0.89 -21.80
N PHE A 30 -23.90 1.07 -21.98
CA PHE A 30 -24.55 2.34 -21.64
C PHE A 30 -24.66 2.56 -20.13
N GLY A 31 -24.82 1.50 -19.32
CA GLY A 31 -24.87 1.56 -17.87
C GLY A 31 -23.53 1.95 -17.23
N THR A 32 -22.41 1.52 -17.81
CA THR A 32 -21.07 1.95 -17.36
C THR A 32 -20.69 3.35 -17.84
N LEU A 33 -21.26 3.82 -18.95
CA LEU A 33 -21.01 5.17 -19.49
C LEU A 33 -21.88 6.28 -18.86
N LYS A 34 -23.02 5.97 -18.25
CA LYS A 34 -23.95 7.01 -17.73
C LYS A 34 -23.81 7.39 -16.26
N ASN A 35 -22.83 6.82 -15.55
CA ASN A 35 -22.48 7.21 -14.18
C ASN A 35 -21.24 8.12 -14.07
N SER A 36 -20.69 8.61 -15.19
CA SER A 36 -19.74 9.74 -15.15
C SER A 36 -20.47 11.06 -15.37
N ASP A 37 -20.52 11.86 -14.30
CA ASP A 37 -20.59 13.32 -14.29
C ASP A 37 -21.91 14.00 -14.71
N ARG A 38 -22.76 14.21 -13.69
CA ARG A 38 -23.47 15.49 -13.53
C ARG A 38 -22.75 16.32 -12.47
N GLY A 39 -22.05 17.35 -12.90
CA GLY A 39 -21.52 18.39 -12.01
C GLY A 39 -20.24 19.02 -12.55
N VAL A 40 -20.38 20.21 -13.13
CA VAL A 40 -19.28 21.08 -13.54
C VAL A 40 -18.38 21.36 -12.33
N GLY A 41 -17.16 20.82 -12.37
CA GLY A 41 -16.07 21.12 -11.44
C GLY A 41 -14.77 21.07 -12.22
N THR A 42 -14.13 22.23 -12.33
CA THR A 42 -12.74 22.50 -12.77
C THR A 42 -11.85 21.27 -12.99
N GLY A 43 -11.28 21.16 -14.19
CA GLY A 43 -10.48 20.05 -14.73
C GLY A 43 -9.80 19.17 -13.68
N LYS A 44 -10.25 17.91 -13.61
CA LYS A 44 -9.45 16.86 -12.99
C LYS A 44 -8.28 16.58 -13.93
N GLU A 45 -7.15 17.17 -13.61
CA GLU A 45 -5.84 16.71 -14.07
C GLU A 45 -5.83 15.18 -13.93
N TYR A 46 -5.72 14.50 -15.06
CA TYR A 46 -5.68 13.05 -15.10
C TYR A 46 -4.47 12.59 -14.29
N LYS A 47 -4.71 11.98 -13.13
CA LYS A 47 -3.65 11.38 -12.33
C LYS A 47 -3.26 10.05 -12.97
N PRO A 48 -2.01 9.84 -13.39
CA PRO A 48 -1.58 8.52 -13.82
C PRO A 48 -1.85 7.48 -12.73
N PRO A 49 -2.06 6.21 -13.10
CA PRO A 49 -2.30 5.14 -12.14
C PRO A 49 -1.22 5.11 -11.05
N ASP A 50 -1.64 5.10 -9.78
CA ASP A 50 -0.79 5.04 -8.59
C ASP A 50 -0.15 3.64 -8.38
N GLY A 51 0.27 2.98 -9.46
CA GLY A 51 0.89 1.66 -9.42
C GLY A 51 2.36 1.70 -8.97
N PRO A 52 2.90 0.60 -8.42
CA PRO A 52 4.32 0.49 -8.10
C PRO A 52 5.19 0.51 -9.37
N ALA A 53 6.45 0.91 -9.24
CA ALA A 53 7.40 0.92 -10.36
C ALA A 53 7.70 -0.51 -10.84
N ILE A 54 8.01 -0.66 -12.12
CA ILE A 54 8.63 -1.86 -12.68
C ILE A 54 10.14 -1.68 -12.50
N MET A 55 10.77 -2.58 -11.74
CA MET A 55 12.22 -2.55 -11.51
C MET A 55 12.90 -3.60 -12.39
N ASN A 56 13.68 -3.14 -13.36
CA ASN A 56 14.51 -4.00 -14.19
C ASN A 56 15.89 -4.18 -13.54
N ASP A 57 16.54 -5.29 -13.87
CA ASP A 57 17.91 -5.61 -13.44
C ASP A 57 18.07 -5.62 -11.90
N SER A 58 17.01 -6.00 -11.18
CA SER A 58 16.93 -5.95 -9.72
C SER A 58 17.28 -7.27 -9.03
N GLU A 59 17.93 -8.22 -9.71
CA GLU A 59 18.18 -9.58 -9.17
C GLU A 59 19.01 -9.53 -7.88
N ASP A 60 20.11 -8.79 -7.86
CA ASP A 60 20.94 -8.65 -6.66
C ASP A 60 20.24 -7.87 -5.55
N LEU A 61 19.45 -6.85 -5.93
CA LEU A 61 18.65 -6.09 -4.97
C LEU A 61 17.62 -6.99 -4.26
N TYR A 62 16.96 -7.88 -5.01
CA TYR A 62 16.00 -8.84 -4.46
C TYR A 62 16.67 -9.78 -3.44
N ARG A 63 17.89 -10.24 -3.74
CA ARG A 63 18.69 -11.07 -2.80
C ARG A 63 19.01 -10.32 -1.51
N PHE A 64 19.27 -9.02 -1.57
CA PHE A 64 19.62 -8.24 -0.38
C PHE A 64 18.42 -7.89 0.50
N ILE A 65 17.24 -7.63 -0.07
CA ILE A 65 16.07 -7.20 0.70
C ILE A 65 15.48 -8.36 1.51
N GLY A 66 15.54 -9.59 1.00
CA GLY A 66 15.22 -10.80 1.76
C GLY A 66 13.73 -11.04 2.07
N ASN A 67 12.82 -10.11 1.69
CA ASN A 67 11.38 -10.36 1.66
C ASN A 67 10.62 -9.51 0.62
N ASP A 68 9.48 -10.02 0.15
CA ASP A 68 8.67 -9.38 -0.90
C ASP A 68 7.94 -8.10 -0.45
N ALA A 69 7.62 -8.00 0.85
CA ALA A 69 6.92 -6.85 1.39
C ALA A 69 7.78 -5.58 1.31
N GLN A 70 9.05 -5.68 1.69
CA GLN A 70 10.03 -4.61 1.56
C GLN A 70 10.29 -4.28 0.08
N PHE A 71 10.36 -5.29 -0.80
CA PHE A 71 10.50 -5.03 -2.24
C PHE A 71 9.30 -4.23 -2.79
N THR A 72 8.08 -4.51 -2.30
CA THR A 72 6.87 -3.76 -2.65
C THR A 72 6.97 -2.30 -2.20
N PHE A 73 7.46 -2.02 -0.99
CA PHE A 73 7.69 -0.64 -0.52
C PHE A 73 8.65 0.12 -1.42
N ILE A 74 9.76 -0.49 -1.80
CA ILE A 74 10.77 0.16 -2.64
C ILE A 74 10.20 0.51 -4.01
N ARG A 75 9.45 -0.41 -4.63
CA ARG A 75 8.79 -0.15 -5.90
C ARG A 75 7.77 0.99 -5.79
N ALA A 76 7.05 1.10 -4.67
CA ALA A 76 6.12 2.20 -4.43
C ALA A 76 6.85 3.54 -4.23
N ASP A 77 7.94 3.56 -3.45
CA ASP A 77 8.74 4.77 -3.20
C ASP A 77 9.42 5.28 -4.49
N VAL A 78 10.00 4.38 -5.28
CA VAL A 78 10.60 4.70 -6.59
C VAL A 78 9.54 5.27 -7.55
N ALA A 79 8.33 4.72 -7.54
CA ALA A 79 7.23 5.27 -8.34
C ALA A 79 6.80 6.66 -7.86
N ALA A 80 6.68 6.86 -6.54
CA ALA A 80 6.33 8.14 -5.95
C ALA A 80 7.38 9.21 -6.30
N PHE A 81 8.67 8.87 -6.18
CA PHE A 81 9.76 9.77 -6.58
C PHE A 81 9.68 10.16 -8.04
N ALA A 82 9.43 9.21 -8.95
CA ALA A 82 9.31 9.50 -10.37
C ALA A 82 8.17 10.49 -10.65
N ARG A 83 6.96 10.19 -10.15
CA ARG A 83 5.74 10.96 -10.37
C ARG A 83 5.79 12.36 -9.74
N LEU A 84 6.53 12.53 -8.65
CA LEU A 84 6.65 13.84 -8.00
C LEU A 84 7.82 14.67 -8.53
N SER A 85 8.82 14.04 -9.17
CA SER A 85 10.07 14.73 -9.52
C SER A 85 10.26 14.99 -11.01
N PHE A 86 9.69 14.19 -11.91
CA PHE A 86 9.92 14.34 -13.36
C PHE A 86 8.62 14.57 -14.14
N ASP A 87 8.67 15.56 -15.03
CA ASP A 87 7.51 16.02 -15.81
C ASP A 87 6.83 14.93 -16.66
N PRO A 88 7.55 14.00 -17.32
CA PRO A 88 6.91 12.93 -18.11
C PRO A 88 6.00 12.02 -17.29
N TYR A 89 6.27 11.87 -15.98
CA TYR A 89 5.44 11.08 -15.07
C TYR A 89 4.38 11.91 -14.34
N LYS A 90 4.53 13.25 -14.29
CA LYS A 90 3.52 14.16 -13.73
C LYS A 90 2.36 14.38 -14.68
N SER A 91 2.64 14.53 -15.97
CA SER A 91 1.64 14.80 -17.00
C SER A 91 0.62 13.68 -17.18
N GLY A 92 0.92 12.48 -16.66
CA GLY A 92 0.10 11.29 -16.80
C GLY A 92 0.16 10.64 -18.18
N GLU A 93 0.93 11.20 -19.11
CA GLU A 93 1.19 10.60 -20.42
C GLU A 93 1.87 9.23 -20.27
N ILE A 94 2.73 9.10 -19.26
CA ILE A 94 3.46 7.87 -18.97
C ILE A 94 2.94 7.25 -17.69
N VAL A 95 2.18 6.17 -17.87
CA VAL A 95 1.50 5.43 -16.80
C VAL A 95 2.46 4.51 -16.04
N ALA A 96 3.35 3.84 -16.75
CA ALA A 96 4.28 2.87 -16.19
C ALA A 96 5.59 3.56 -15.80
N VAL A 97 5.92 3.55 -14.51
CA VAL A 97 7.24 3.96 -14.05
C VAL A 97 8.19 2.77 -14.20
N ILE A 98 9.13 2.83 -15.14
CA ILE A 98 10.16 1.82 -15.34
C ILE A 98 11.49 2.34 -14.79
N PHE A 99 12.05 1.64 -13.82
CA PHE A 99 13.33 1.95 -13.19
C PHE A 99 14.33 0.84 -13.46
N ASN A 100 15.41 1.17 -14.17
CA ASN A 100 16.49 0.25 -14.48
C ASN A 100 17.55 0.37 -13.37
N VAL A 101 17.69 -0.68 -12.57
CA VAL A 101 18.68 -0.73 -11.48
C VAL A 101 20.06 -0.93 -12.08
N LYS A 102 21.07 -0.21 -11.57
CA LYS A 102 22.47 -0.51 -11.92
C LYS A 102 22.89 -1.77 -11.17
N ASN A 103 23.60 -2.67 -11.83
CA ASN A 103 24.05 -4.00 -11.34
C ASN A 103 24.94 -3.99 -10.07
N THR A 104 25.05 -2.88 -9.34
CA THR A 104 25.86 -2.76 -8.15
C THR A 104 25.02 -2.13 -7.05
N ALA A 105 24.54 -2.96 -6.12
CA ALA A 105 24.05 -2.53 -4.82
C ALA A 105 25.15 -2.79 -3.77
N SER A 106 25.35 -1.84 -2.87
CA SER A 106 26.20 -2.02 -1.68
C SER A 106 25.33 -2.30 -0.47
N ILE A 107 25.86 -3.10 0.45
CA ILE A 107 25.22 -3.39 1.73
C ILE A 107 26.18 -3.05 2.87
N ASP A 108 25.68 -2.33 3.85
CA ASP A 108 26.37 -2.01 5.10
C ASP A 108 25.38 -2.24 6.26
N SER A 109 25.54 -3.38 6.95
CA SER A 109 24.66 -3.79 8.04
C SER A 109 23.17 -3.86 7.62
N ASP A 110 22.36 -2.90 8.06
CA ASP A 110 20.94 -2.75 7.81
C ASP A 110 20.65 -1.81 6.61
N LYS A 111 21.69 -1.23 6.01
CA LYS A 111 21.56 -0.29 4.89
C LYS A 111 21.92 -0.92 3.57
N ILE A 112 21.09 -0.68 2.56
CA ILE A 112 21.34 -1.07 1.17
C ILE A 112 21.31 0.19 0.32
N THR A 113 22.37 0.45 -0.43
CA THR A 113 22.41 1.57 -1.38
C THR A 113 22.58 1.04 -2.79
N PHE A 114 21.77 1.54 -3.73
CA PHE A 114 21.86 1.17 -5.13
C PHE A 114 21.56 2.37 -6.02
N GLY A 115 22.12 2.33 -7.22
CA GLY A 115 21.86 3.33 -8.25
C GLY A 115 20.87 2.81 -9.29
N GLY A 116 20.27 3.72 -10.05
CA GLY A 116 19.48 3.37 -11.22
C GLY A 116 19.06 4.58 -12.02
N LYS A 117 18.26 4.35 -13.05
CA LYS A 117 17.69 5.39 -13.91
C LYS A 117 16.26 5.07 -14.28
N TYR A 118 15.43 6.11 -14.35
CA TYR A 118 14.10 6.00 -14.95
C TYR A 118 14.23 5.95 -16.48
N SER A 119 13.38 5.19 -17.17
CA SER A 119 13.46 5.08 -18.64
C SER A 119 13.28 6.43 -19.36
N GLU A 120 12.46 7.30 -18.78
CA GLU A 120 12.15 8.64 -19.31
C GLU A 120 13.07 9.75 -18.78
N SER A 121 14.15 9.39 -18.06
CA SER A 121 15.10 10.36 -17.52
C SER A 121 16.54 9.91 -17.72
N LYS A 122 17.41 10.85 -18.05
CA LYS A 122 18.87 10.58 -18.16
C LYS A 122 19.58 10.64 -16.81
N ASP A 123 18.92 11.20 -15.79
CA ASP A 123 19.50 11.49 -14.50
C ASP A 123 19.77 10.21 -13.71
N ASP A 124 20.91 10.19 -13.03
CA ASP A 124 21.28 9.13 -12.10
C ASP A 124 20.55 9.29 -10.78
N ILE A 125 19.91 8.22 -10.35
CA ILE A 125 19.15 8.16 -9.09
C ILE A 125 19.89 7.24 -8.13
N GLU A 126 20.07 7.71 -6.90
CA GLU A 126 20.58 6.90 -5.80
C GLU A 126 19.45 6.64 -4.81
N VAL A 127 19.29 5.38 -4.45
CA VAL A 127 18.30 4.92 -3.49
C VAL A 127 19.06 4.27 -2.34
N THR A 128 18.79 4.74 -1.12
CA THR A 128 19.29 4.13 0.11
C THR A 128 18.12 3.63 0.94
N ILE A 129 18.15 2.37 1.30
CA ILE A 129 17.16 1.71 2.13
C ILE A 129 17.80 1.39 3.47
N THR A 130 17.13 1.72 4.57
CA THR A 130 17.44 1.18 5.90
C THR A 130 16.37 0.16 6.26
N LYS A 131 16.76 -1.09 6.48
CA LYS A 131 15.86 -2.14 6.94
C LYS A 131 15.42 -1.85 8.37
N LEU A 132 14.13 -2.04 8.61
CA LEU A 132 13.55 -1.96 9.94
C LEU A 132 12.93 -3.33 10.31
N PRO A 133 12.76 -3.63 11.61
CA PRO A 133 11.93 -4.73 12.08
C PRO A 133 10.55 -4.80 11.43
N ASN A 134 9.87 -5.94 11.59
CA ASN A 134 8.49 -6.15 11.14
C ASN A 134 8.28 -5.97 9.62
N ASN A 135 9.28 -6.33 8.82
CA ASN A 135 9.30 -6.19 7.36
C ASN A 135 9.08 -4.74 6.88
N ARG A 136 9.47 -3.77 7.71
CA ARG A 136 9.42 -2.34 7.39
C ARG A 136 10.77 -1.89 6.83
N LEU A 137 10.77 -0.71 6.25
CA LEU A 137 12.00 -0.05 5.81
C LEU A 137 11.83 1.46 5.78
N LYS A 138 12.94 2.18 5.77
CA LYS A 138 13.01 3.62 5.49
C LYS A 138 13.77 3.81 4.19
N THR A 139 13.29 4.68 3.31
CA THR A 139 13.91 4.91 2.00
C THR A 139 14.36 6.36 1.90
N SER A 140 15.52 6.59 1.29
CA SER A 140 15.97 7.90 0.84
C SER A 140 16.26 7.81 -0.64
N ILE A 141 15.75 8.76 -1.43
CA ILE A 141 15.96 8.79 -2.89
C ILE A 141 16.47 10.17 -3.28
N THR A 142 17.62 10.17 -3.96
CA THR A 142 18.28 11.40 -4.40
C THR A 142 18.53 11.36 -5.90
N ASN A 143 18.13 12.41 -6.61
CA ASN A 143 18.63 12.68 -7.96
C ASN A 143 20.06 13.22 -7.85
N LYS A 144 21.06 12.46 -8.31
CA LYS A 144 22.48 12.80 -8.13
C LYS A 144 22.92 14.04 -8.90
N LYS A 145 22.19 14.41 -9.95
CA LYS A 145 22.50 15.60 -10.75
C LYS A 145 21.99 16.87 -10.10
N THR A 146 20.76 16.85 -9.58
CA THR A 146 20.08 18.04 -9.04
C THR A 146 20.14 18.15 -7.51
N GLY A 147 20.44 17.05 -6.82
CA GLY A 147 20.36 16.95 -5.36
C GLY A 147 18.93 16.89 -4.82
N LEU A 148 17.92 16.79 -5.69
CA LEU A 148 16.52 16.73 -5.27
C LEU A 148 16.23 15.45 -4.48
N THR A 149 15.55 15.62 -3.35
CA THR A 149 14.98 14.53 -2.53
C THR A 149 13.52 14.81 -2.22
N ILE A 150 12.74 13.75 -2.00
CA ILE A 150 11.34 13.84 -1.54
C ILE A 150 11.06 12.89 -0.37
N ASP A 151 12.08 12.63 0.45
CA ASP A 151 12.07 11.57 1.46
C ASP A 151 10.88 11.66 2.42
N SER A 152 10.44 12.87 2.80
CA SER A 152 9.28 13.07 3.69
C SER A 152 7.94 12.69 3.07
N GLN A 153 7.88 12.54 1.74
CA GLN A 153 6.69 12.20 0.96
C GLN A 153 6.66 10.71 0.56
N LEU A 154 7.73 9.96 0.81
CA LEU A 154 7.80 8.54 0.45
C LEU A 154 6.91 7.69 1.37
N PRO A 155 6.11 6.75 0.81
CA PRO A 155 5.27 5.83 1.59
C PRO A 155 6.00 5.09 2.73
N SER A 156 7.23 4.62 2.49
CA SER A 156 8.08 4.00 3.51
C SER A 156 8.38 4.89 4.71
N ASN A 157 8.31 6.20 4.53
CA ASN A 157 8.70 7.18 5.55
C ASN A 157 7.49 7.72 6.31
N SER A 158 6.31 7.16 6.06
CA SER A 158 5.10 7.43 6.84
C SER A 158 5.29 7.13 8.33
N LYS A 159 4.60 7.89 9.18
CA LYS A 159 4.61 7.71 10.64
C LYS A 159 4.28 6.26 11.04
N ARG A 160 3.21 5.71 10.48
CA ARG A 160 2.80 4.30 10.66
C ARG A 160 3.93 3.32 10.38
N ASN A 161 4.59 3.44 9.23
CA ASN A 161 5.64 2.51 8.85
C ASN A 161 6.85 2.60 9.79
N GLN A 162 7.25 3.82 10.17
CA GLN A 162 8.33 4.05 11.13
C GLN A 162 7.98 3.52 12.53
N PHE A 163 6.76 3.78 13.01
CA PHE A 163 6.30 3.29 14.30
C PHE A 163 6.29 1.76 14.36
N ILE A 164 5.74 1.09 13.34
CA ILE A 164 5.77 -0.37 13.26
C ILE A 164 7.22 -0.89 13.23
N GLY A 165 8.12 -0.20 12.54
CA GLY A 165 9.54 -0.52 12.51
C GLY A 165 10.25 -0.42 13.87
N MET A 166 9.67 0.28 14.85
CA MET A 166 10.23 0.42 16.20
C MET A 166 9.73 -0.65 17.18
N LEU A 167 8.73 -1.46 16.80
CA LEU A 167 8.14 -2.45 17.69
C LEU A 167 8.97 -3.74 17.75
N PRO A 168 9.05 -4.41 18.92
CA PRO A 168 8.23 -4.19 20.12
C PRO A 168 8.67 -3.02 21.00
N LEU A 169 7.70 -2.30 21.56
CA LEU A 169 7.92 -1.27 22.57
C LEU A 169 7.58 -1.83 23.96
N LYS A 170 8.46 -1.63 24.94
CA LYS A 170 8.24 -2.01 26.33
C LYS A 170 8.29 -0.78 27.21
N GLN A 171 7.28 -0.61 28.05
CA GLN A 171 7.14 0.47 29.01
C GLN A 171 6.78 -0.11 30.37
N THR A 172 6.87 0.70 31.42
CA THR A 172 6.36 0.29 32.74
C THR A 172 4.86 0.06 32.64
N GLY A 173 4.39 -1.14 33.01
CA GLY A 173 2.97 -1.48 33.02
C GLY A 173 2.40 -1.96 31.68
N TYR A 174 3.08 -1.77 30.53
CA TYR A 174 2.59 -2.30 29.26
C TYR A 174 3.67 -2.58 28.21
N SER A 175 3.32 -3.37 27.21
CA SER A 175 4.13 -3.54 25.99
C SER A 175 3.25 -3.54 24.74
N VAL A 176 3.80 -3.05 23.64
CA VAL A 176 3.16 -3.01 22.33
C VAL A 176 3.98 -3.84 21.37
N SER A 177 3.32 -4.74 20.65
CA SER A 177 3.91 -5.58 19.61
C SER A 177 3.04 -5.54 18.36
N TYR A 178 3.60 -5.99 17.24
CA TYR A 178 2.92 -5.94 15.95
C TYR A 178 3.04 -7.30 15.24
N LEU A 179 1.93 -7.76 14.67
CA LEU A 179 1.85 -8.99 13.93
C LEU A 179 1.59 -8.67 12.45
N ALA A 180 2.66 -8.73 11.65
CA ALA A 180 2.62 -8.36 10.23
C ALA A 180 1.60 -9.16 9.41
N THR A 181 1.36 -10.44 9.74
CA THR A 181 0.44 -11.30 8.98
C THR A 181 -1.03 -10.91 9.13
N LYS A 182 -1.39 -10.21 10.21
CA LYS A 182 -2.76 -9.72 10.46
C LYS A 182 -2.88 -8.20 10.36
N ASP A 183 -1.77 -7.53 10.06
CA ASP A 183 -1.62 -6.08 10.18
C ASP A 183 -2.21 -5.53 11.49
N ALA A 184 -1.87 -6.19 12.61
CA ALA A 184 -2.54 -5.97 13.90
C ALA A 184 -1.55 -5.63 15.02
N PHE A 185 -2.00 -4.79 15.95
CA PHE A 185 -1.25 -4.44 17.16
C PHE A 185 -1.74 -5.26 18.35
N TYR A 186 -0.80 -5.75 19.14
CA TYR A 186 -1.06 -6.47 20.39
C TYR A 186 -0.47 -5.70 21.54
N VAL A 187 -1.34 -5.25 22.45
CA VAL A 187 -0.95 -4.54 23.66
C VAL A 187 -1.12 -5.47 24.85
N THR A 188 -0.04 -5.72 25.57
CA THR A 188 -0.08 -6.43 26.84
C THR A 188 -0.04 -5.43 27.98
N LEU A 189 -1.03 -5.47 28.87
CA LEU A 189 -1.09 -4.66 30.10
C LEU A 189 -0.72 -5.54 31.29
N ALA A 190 0.14 -5.04 32.18
CA ALA A 190 0.82 -5.82 33.21
C ALA A 190 1.03 -5.08 34.54
N GLY A 191 0.59 -3.83 34.70
CA GLY A 191 0.69 -3.14 35.98
C GLY A 191 -0.62 -3.10 36.77
N SER A 192 -0.58 -2.39 37.89
CA SER A 192 -1.66 -2.37 38.89
C SER A 192 -2.79 -1.39 38.55
N ASP A 193 -2.52 -0.39 37.70
CA ASP A 193 -3.50 0.59 37.24
C ASP A 193 -3.75 0.40 35.74
N ILE A 194 -4.57 -0.61 35.44
CA ILE A 194 -4.90 -1.03 34.08
C ILE A 194 -5.54 0.10 33.26
N ASN A 195 -6.36 0.96 33.88
CA ASN A 195 -7.03 2.03 33.16
C ASN A 195 -6.04 3.11 32.72
N ARG A 196 -5.11 3.50 33.59
CA ARG A 196 -4.04 4.44 33.22
C ARG A 196 -3.16 3.86 32.12
N GLU A 197 -2.70 2.61 32.28
CA GLU A 197 -1.81 1.95 31.31
C GLU A 197 -2.48 1.75 29.95
N LEU A 198 -3.77 1.41 29.93
CA LEU A 198 -4.57 1.34 28.72
C LEU A 198 -4.60 2.69 27.99
N ASN A 199 -4.86 3.78 28.71
CA ASN A 199 -4.91 5.13 28.14
C ASN A 199 -3.54 5.58 27.61
N GLU A 200 -2.45 5.28 28.32
CA GLU A 200 -1.09 5.56 27.86
C GLU A 200 -0.73 4.76 26.61
N ALA A 201 -1.01 3.45 26.60
CA ALA A 201 -0.77 2.59 25.44
C ALA A 201 -1.55 3.05 24.21
N LYS A 202 -2.82 3.45 24.39
CA LYS A 202 -3.62 4.07 23.33
C LYS A 202 -2.96 5.33 22.80
N ALA A 203 -2.58 6.26 23.67
CA ALA A 203 -1.97 7.53 23.27
C ALA A 203 -0.68 7.30 22.48
N VAL A 204 0.16 6.34 22.90
CA VAL A 204 1.38 5.97 22.17
C VAL A 204 1.08 5.43 20.78
N ILE A 205 0.10 4.53 20.65
CA ILE A 205 -0.28 3.97 19.34
C ILE A 205 -0.87 5.05 18.44
N ILE A 206 -1.82 5.85 18.93
CA ILE A 206 -2.45 6.95 18.17
C ILE A 206 -1.38 7.93 17.65
N ASN A 207 -0.47 8.36 18.52
CA ASN A 207 0.61 9.28 18.15
C ASN A 207 1.61 8.64 17.19
N GLY A 208 1.97 7.37 17.40
CA GLY A 208 2.89 6.62 16.56
C GLY A 208 2.35 6.39 15.15
N LEU A 209 1.06 6.07 15.03
CA LEU A 209 0.38 5.90 13.74
C LEU A 209 0.06 7.23 13.06
N GLY A 210 -0.08 8.31 13.83
CA GLY A 210 -0.46 9.63 13.32
C GLY A 210 -1.95 9.72 12.97
N ILE A 211 -2.79 9.01 13.73
CA ILE A 211 -4.24 8.93 13.56
C ILE A 211 -4.96 9.61 14.73
N GLN A 212 -6.30 9.61 14.71
CA GLN A 212 -7.11 10.21 15.78
C GLN A 212 -7.82 9.17 16.66
N ASN A 213 -8.12 7.97 16.13
CA ASN A 213 -8.82 6.91 16.84
C ASN A 213 -8.29 5.53 16.39
N LEU A 214 -8.53 4.47 17.19
CA LEU A 214 -8.00 3.12 16.91
C LEU A 214 -8.99 2.20 16.19
N SER A 215 -10.19 2.69 15.83
CA SER A 215 -11.31 1.84 15.40
C SER A 215 -11.03 1.04 14.12
N GLU A 216 -10.12 1.52 13.26
CA GLU A 216 -9.82 0.93 11.95
C GLU A 216 -8.46 0.20 11.89
N GLU A 217 -7.64 0.26 12.95
CA GLU A 217 -6.21 -0.17 12.89
C GLU A 217 -5.93 -1.56 13.46
N GLY A 218 -6.96 -2.40 13.65
CA GLY A 218 -6.77 -3.79 14.09
C GLY A 218 -6.01 -3.92 15.43
N VAL A 219 -6.33 -3.07 16.41
CA VAL A 219 -5.65 -3.06 17.71
C VAL A 219 -6.38 -3.97 18.71
N SER A 220 -5.63 -4.90 19.31
CA SER A 220 -6.11 -5.81 20.35
C SER A 220 -5.39 -5.55 21.68
N PHE A 221 -6.17 -5.35 22.73
CA PHE A 221 -5.67 -5.20 24.09
C PHE A 221 -5.85 -6.50 24.86
N VAL A 222 -4.80 -6.93 25.54
CA VAL A 222 -4.75 -8.15 26.33
C VAL A 222 -4.21 -7.80 27.72
N THR A 223 -4.97 -8.14 28.75
CA THR A 223 -4.52 -8.17 30.14
C THR A 223 -4.27 -9.62 30.53
N TRP A 224 -3.61 -9.86 31.66
CA TRP A 224 -3.47 -11.22 32.19
C TRP A 224 -4.28 -11.35 33.47
N GLY A 225 -5.13 -12.38 33.54
CA GLY A 225 -5.89 -12.73 34.73
C GLY A 225 -5.01 -13.31 35.82
N ALA A 226 -5.53 -13.36 37.05
CA ALA A 226 -4.83 -13.93 38.21
C ALA A 226 -4.43 -15.41 38.05
N ASN A 227 -5.04 -16.12 37.08
CA ASN A 227 -4.71 -17.48 36.70
C ASN A 227 -3.60 -17.59 35.64
N GLY A 228 -2.96 -16.48 35.26
CA GLY A 228 -1.92 -16.44 34.23
C GLY A 228 -2.46 -16.65 32.81
N ASN A 229 -3.77 -16.49 32.58
CA ASN A 229 -4.37 -16.55 31.25
C ASN A 229 -4.65 -15.14 30.70
N PRO A 230 -4.51 -14.93 29.38
CA PRO A 230 -4.84 -13.66 28.78
C PRO A 230 -6.35 -13.41 28.84
N ILE A 231 -6.73 -12.21 29.26
CA ILE A 231 -8.09 -11.67 29.21
C ILE A 231 -8.07 -10.58 28.13
N SER A 232 -8.84 -10.77 27.07
CA SER A 232 -8.97 -9.72 26.05
C SER A 232 -9.84 -8.59 26.61
N VAL A 233 -9.35 -7.37 26.50
CA VAL A 233 -10.15 -6.18 26.81
C VAL A 233 -10.82 -5.73 25.51
N PRO A 234 -12.15 -5.49 25.49
CA PRO A 234 -12.80 -4.91 24.32
C PRO A 234 -12.10 -3.63 23.90
N ASN A 235 -12.00 -3.36 22.59
CA ASN A 235 -11.52 -2.06 22.13
C ASN A 235 -12.47 -0.99 22.72
N PRO A 236 -12.02 -0.09 23.61
CA PRO A 236 -12.95 0.80 24.30
C PRO A 236 -13.59 1.82 23.36
N ASP A 237 -12.98 2.06 22.18
CA ASP A 237 -13.55 2.92 21.14
C ASP A 237 -14.74 2.23 20.43
N LEU A 238 -14.89 0.91 20.56
CA LEU A 238 -16.07 0.15 20.10
C LEU A 238 -17.17 0.05 21.18
N VAL A 239 -16.88 0.43 22.43
CA VAL A 239 -17.82 0.39 23.55
C VAL A 239 -18.49 1.76 23.76
N ALA A 240 -17.93 2.82 23.18
CA ALA A 240 -18.38 4.20 23.36
C ALA A 240 -19.38 4.70 22.29
N ASN A 241 -19.91 3.81 21.44
CA ASN A 241 -20.96 4.11 20.44
C ASN A 241 -22.31 3.53 20.82
#